data_AF-A0AAN5DCX2-F1
#
_entry.id   AF-A0AAN5DCX2-F1
#
_cell.length_a   1.000
_cell.length_b   1.000
_cell.length_c   1.000
_cell.angle_alpha   90.00
_cell.angle_beta   90.00
_cell.angle_gamma   90.00
#
_symmetry.space_group_name_H-M   'P 1'
#
loop_
_entity.id
_entity.type
_entity.pdbx_description
1 polymer ?
#
loop_
_entity_poly.entity_id
_entity_poly.type
_entity_poly.pdbx_seq_one_letter_code
_entity_poly.pdbx_strand_id
1 'polypeptide(L)'
;TDFVFVPDHISAMENVGHITLGSSTITDRYIYVHEMMHQYFGNLITLSWWEEVWINEGLTTVYEIDAVHGRDTEAAVNDLRGRREQHMRLDSLRKTIALKNEVATEVEAWSNFDRSYSKGSVVLFMARNLIGEEVWKECVETFLHRYAFQLVTGENFLGTLKEVGERYHNDGTPQFVYRMAKDFFELVRK
;
A
#
# COMPACT_ATOMS: atom_id res chain seq x y z
N THR A 1 -18.21 -9.11 -7.90
CA THR A 1 -16.96 -9.84 -7.64
C THR A 1 -17.32 -11.18 -7.09
N ASP A 2 -16.80 -12.23 -7.71
CA ASP A 2 -16.98 -13.61 -7.28
C ASP A 2 -15.76 -14.07 -6.47
N PHE A 3 -15.99 -14.94 -5.50
CA PHE A 3 -14.93 -15.62 -4.73
C PHE A 3 -14.95 -17.10 -5.08
N VAL A 4 -13.83 -17.61 -5.57
CA VAL A 4 -13.67 -18.99 -6.04
C VAL A 4 -12.72 -19.72 -5.13
N PHE A 5 -13.21 -20.77 -4.47
CA PHE A 5 -12.36 -21.64 -3.67
C PHE A 5 -11.60 -22.63 -4.57
N VAL A 6 -10.28 -22.69 -4.39
CA VAL A 6 -9.37 -23.57 -5.13
C VAL A 6 -8.60 -24.42 -4.10
N PRO A 7 -8.93 -25.72 -3.93
CA PRO A 7 -8.42 -26.54 -2.82
C PRO A 7 -6.88 -26.60 -2.72
N ASP A 8 -6.19 -26.70 -3.87
CA ASP A 8 -4.73 -26.83 -3.95
C ASP A 8 -4.01 -25.47 -4.06
N HIS A 9 -4.73 -24.35 -3.96
CA HIS A 9 -4.13 -23.02 -3.96
C HIS A 9 -3.51 -22.70 -2.59
N ILE A 10 -2.28 -22.21 -2.59
CA ILE A 10 -1.47 -22.02 -1.37
C ILE A 10 -1.91 -20.76 -0.58
N SER A 11 -2.44 -19.75 -1.26
CA SER A 11 -2.84 -18.47 -0.66
C SER A 11 -4.12 -17.91 -1.30
N ALA A 12 -4.14 -16.65 -1.75
CA ALA A 12 -5.19 -16.03 -2.54
C ALA A 12 -4.60 -15.29 -3.76
N MET A 13 -5.47 -14.84 -4.67
CA MET A 13 -5.08 -14.02 -5.83
C MET A 13 -6.24 -13.12 -6.28
N GLU A 14 -5.90 -11.89 -6.63
CA GLU A 14 -6.80 -10.76 -6.85
C GLU A 14 -7.46 -10.71 -8.24
N ASN A 15 -7.53 -11.82 -8.98
CA ASN A 15 -7.96 -11.83 -10.39
C ASN A 15 -9.24 -11.02 -10.59
N VAL A 16 -9.25 -10.16 -11.62
CA VAL A 16 -10.32 -9.16 -11.82
C VAL A 16 -11.69 -9.83 -11.85
N GLY A 17 -12.53 -9.46 -10.88
CA GLY A 17 -13.88 -9.98 -10.74
C GLY A 17 -14.00 -11.43 -10.25
N HIS A 18 -12.90 -12.18 -10.11
CA HIS A 18 -12.87 -13.60 -9.72
C HIS A 18 -11.73 -13.88 -8.74
N ILE A 19 -11.85 -13.41 -7.50
CA ILE A 19 -10.83 -13.60 -6.47
C ILE A 19 -10.74 -15.10 -6.13
N THR A 20 -9.54 -15.68 -6.22
CA THR A 20 -9.32 -17.09 -5.88
C THR A 20 -8.78 -17.22 -4.46
N LEU A 21 -9.29 -18.18 -3.69
CA LEU A 21 -8.93 -18.43 -2.30
C LEU A 21 -8.52 -19.89 -2.10
N GLY A 22 -7.47 -20.11 -1.33
CA GLY A 22 -6.94 -21.41 -0.97
C GLY A 22 -7.46 -21.93 0.36
N SER A 23 -7.10 -23.18 0.67
CA SER A 23 -7.55 -23.87 1.90
C SER A 23 -7.13 -23.16 3.18
N SER A 24 -5.98 -22.47 3.17
CA SER A 24 -5.45 -21.69 4.29
C SER A 24 -6.07 -20.30 4.42
N THR A 25 -6.71 -19.78 3.37
CA THR A 25 -7.12 -18.35 3.28
C THR A 25 -8.63 -18.16 3.21
N ILE A 26 -9.40 -19.22 2.93
CA ILE A 26 -10.87 -19.18 2.81
C ILE A 26 -11.60 -18.72 4.09
N THR A 27 -10.93 -18.69 5.24
CA THR A 27 -11.51 -18.14 6.49
C THR A 27 -10.78 -16.89 6.99
N ASP A 28 -9.79 -16.39 6.26
CA ASP A 28 -8.94 -15.28 6.71
C ASP A 28 -9.53 -13.93 6.27
N ARG A 29 -10.13 -13.21 7.21
CA ARG A 29 -10.74 -11.90 6.96
C ARG A 29 -9.74 -10.86 6.41
N TYR A 30 -8.47 -10.91 6.79
CA TYR A 30 -7.47 -9.97 6.27
C TYR A 30 -7.33 -10.18 4.77
N ILE A 31 -7.07 -11.43 4.37
CA ILE A 31 -6.88 -11.79 2.96
C ILE A 31 -8.12 -11.47 2.13
N TYR A 32 -9.33 -11.74 2.63
CA TYR A 32 -10.55 -11.35 1.91
C TYR A 32 -10.60 -9.85 1.58
N VAL A 33 -10.30 -9.00 2.56
CA VAL A 33 -10.30 -7.55 2.32
C VAL A 33 -9.14 -7.15 1.42
N HIS A 34 -7.97 -7.75 1.61
CA HIS A 34 -6.79 -7.48 0.81
C HIS A 34 -7.06 -7.72 -0.69
N GLU A 35 -7.54 -8.91 -1.04
CA GLU A 35 -7.88 -9.23 -2.43
C GLU A 35 -9.01 -8.36 -3.02
N MET A 36 -9.96 -7.93 -2.17
CA MET A 36 -11.00 -6.99 -2.58
C MET A 36 -10.44 -5.59 -2.87
N MET A 37 -9.50 -5.12 -2.07
CA MET A 37 -8.92 -3.79 -2.24
C MET A 37 -7.99 -3.73 -3.47
N HIS A 38 -7.41 -4.86 -3.88
CA HIS A 38 -6.71 -4.97 -5.17
C HIS A 38 -7.60 -4.72 -6.39
N GLN A 39 -8.93 -4.85 -6.29
CA GLN A 39 -9.83 -4.44 -7.37
C GLN A 39 -9.69 -2.94 -7.71
N TYR A 40 -9.22 -2.12 -6.77
CA TYR A 40 -8.77 -0.75 -7.01
C TYR A 40 -7.24 -0.70 -7.18
N PHE A 41 -6.49 -1.15 -6.18
CA PHE A 41 -5.02 -1.04 -6.10
C PHE A 41 -4.33 -2.27 -6.68
N GLY A 42 -4.25 -2.34 -8.01
CA GLY A 42 -3.59 -3.41 -8.76
C GLY A 42 -4.32 -3.75 -10.05
N ASN A 43 -5.65 -3.70 -10.00
CA ASN A 43 -6.52 -3.97 -11.14
C ASN A 43 -6.98 -2.68 -11.85
N LEU A 44 -7.57 -1.72 -11.13
CA LEU A 44 -8.00 -0.45 -11.72
C LEU A 44 -6.79 0.42 -12.09
N ILE A 45 -5.79 0.46 -11.21
CA ILE A 45 -4.47 1.00 -11.48
C ILE A 45 -3.46 -0.13 -11.37
N THR A 46 -2.57 -0.26 -12.35
CA THR A 46 -1.58 -1.37 -12.36
C THR A 46 -0.18 -0.80 -12.30
N LEU A 47 0.72 -1.42 -11.55
CA LEU A 47 2.13 -1.00 -11.48
C LEU A 47 2.79 -1.02 -12.87
N SER A 48 3.63 -0.03 -13.17
CA SER A 48 4.39 -0.02 -14.42
C SER A 48 5.45 -1.11 -14.50
N TRP A 49 6.03 -1.47 -13.34
CA TRP A 49 6.98 -2.56 -13.19
C TRP A 49 7.05 -3.00 -11.72
N TRP A 50 7.58 -4.19 -11.46
CA TRP A 50 7.55 -4.84 -10.14
C TRP A 50 8.28 -4.10 -9.02
N GLU A 51 9.16 -3.16 -9.34
CA GLU A 51 9.78 -2.26 -8.34
C GLU A 51 8.75 -1.35 -7.64
N GLU A 52 7.56 -1.19 -8.21
CA GLU A 52 6.46 -0.35 -7.70
C GLU A 52 5.39 -1.16 -6.94
N VAL A 53 5.62 -2.45 -6.71
CA VAL A 53 4.64 -3.36 -6.07
C VAL A 53 4.21 -2.90 -4.67
N TRP A 54 5.06 -2.15 -3.97
CA TRP A 54 4.78 -1.53 -2.68
C TRP A 54 3.57 -0.59 -2.69
N ILE A 55 3.20 -0.01 -3.83
CA ILE A 55 2.01 0.84 -3.96
C ILE A 55 0.76 -0.01 -3.84
N ASN A 56 0.70 -1.11 -4.60
CA ASN A 56 -0.44 -2.00 -4.59
C ASN A 56 -0.57 -2.66 -3.22
N GLU A 57 0.45 -3.42 -2.82
CA GLU A 57 0.38 -4.20 -1.58
C GLU A 57 0.28 -3.30 -0.34
N GLY A 58 0.99 -2.18 -0.34
CA GLY A 58 0.97 -1.24 0.77
C GLY A 58 -0.36 -0.53 0.93
N LEU A 59 -0.96 0.00 -0.16
CA LEU A 59 -2.27 0.66 -0.08
C LEU A 59 -3.35 -0.34 0.31
N THR A 60 -3.36 -1.50 -0.34
CA THR A 60 -4.27 -2.60 -0.02
C THR A 60 -4.20 -2.98 1.45
N THR A 61 -3.00 -3.14 2.01
CA THR A 61 -2.79 -3.45 3.44
C THR A 61 -3.29 -2.34 4.37
N VAL A 62 -3.16 -1.06 4.01
CA VAL A 62 -3.70 0.05 4.83
C VAL A 62 -5.23 -0.06 4.96
N TYR A 63 -5.92 -0.36 3.86
CA TYR A 63 -7.38 -0.54 3.86
C TYR A 63 -7.82 -1.86 4.48
N GLU A 64 -7.00 -2.91 4.36
CA GLU A 64 -7.18 -4.18 5.09
C GLU A 64 -7.25 -3.93 6.60
N ILE A 65 -6.26 -3.24 7.17
CA ILE A 65 -6.17 -2.94 8.60
C ILE A 65 -7.38 -2.12 9.06
N ASP A 66 -7.75 -1.08 8.32
CA ASP A 66 -8.93 -0.25 8.60
C ASP A 66 -10.21 -1.08 8.62
N ALA A 67 -10.39 -1.98 7.65
CA ALA A 67 -11.59 -2.78 7.53
C ALA A 67 -11.67 -3.86 8.61
N VAL A 68 -10.53 -4.43 9.03
CA VAL A 68 -10.48 -5.51 10.02
C VAL A 68 -10.68 -4.97 11.44
N HIS A 69 -9.93 -3.93 11.79
CA HIS A 69 -9.89 -3.41 13.16
C HIS A 69 -10.78 -2.20 13.39
N GLY A 70 -11.20 -1.51 12.33
CA GLY A 70 -11.78 -0.18 12.40
C GLY A 70 -10.70 0.89 12.39
N ARG A 71 -10.95 1.97 11.67
CA ARG A 71 -10.05 3.12 11.56
C ARG A 71 -9.83 3.80 12.91
N ASP A 72 -8.60 4.27 13.15
CA ASP A 72 -8.15 4.99 14.35
C ASP A 72 -8.41 4.27 15.68
N THR A 73 -8.61 2.96 15.64
CA THR A 73 -8.75 2.12 16.82
C THR A 73 -7.38 1.75 17.40
N GLU A 74 -7.34 1.47 18.70
CA GLU A 74 -6.13 0.94 19.35
C GLU A 74 -5.69 -0.39 18.71
N ALA A 75 -6.63 -1.21 18.25
CA ALA A 75 -6.35 -2.46 17.55
C ALA A 75 -5.60 -2.23 16.23
N ALA A 76 -6.06 -1.28 15.40
CA ALA A 76 -5.36 -0.91 14.16
C ALA A 76 -3.94 -0.39 14.43
N VAL A 77 -3.78 0.47 15.45
CA VAL A 77 -2.47 1.00 15.85
C VAL A 77 -1.53 -0.10 16.35
N ASN A 78 -2.05 -1.07 17.09
CA ASN A 78 -1.26 -2.20 17.59
C ASN A 78 -0.83 -3.14 16.46
N ASP A 79 -1.70 -3.40 15.48
CA ASP A 79 -1.36 -4.17 14.27
C ASP A 79 -0.19 -3.54 13.51
N LEU A 80 -0.30 -2.23 13.22
CA LEU A 80 0.75 -1.46 12.57
C LEU A 80 2.05 -1.40 13.37
N ARG A 81 1.96 -1.38 14.71
CA ARG A 81 3.16 -1.47 15.57
C ARG A 81 3.86 -2.81 15.37
N GLY A 82 3.12 -3.91 15.32
CA GLY A 82 3.67 -5.24 15.04
C GLY A 82 4.35 -5.31 13.67
N ARG A 83 3.69 -4.81 12.63
CA ARG A 83 4.25 -4.73 11.27
C ARG A 83 5.50 -3.84 11.22
N ARG A 84 5.50 -2.71 11.92
CA ARG A 84 6.68 -1.82 12.06
C ARG A 84 7.83 -2.54 12.72
N GLU A 85 7.60 -3.26 13.82
CA GLU A 85 8.64 -3.99 14.55
C GLU A 85 9.24 -5.12 13.70
N GLN A 86 8.38 -5.90 13.02
CA GLN A 86 8.80 -6.91 12.06
C GLN A 86 9.68 -6.29 10.97
N HIS A 87 9.23 -5.19 10.38
CA HIS A 87 9.95 -4.57 9.28
C HIS A 87 11.26 -3.90 9.72
N MET A 88 11.29 -3.17 10.84
CA MET A 88 12.53 -2.59 11.39
C MET A 88 13.59 -3.66 11.68
N ARG A 89 13.17 -4.87 12.10
CA ARG A 89 14.09 -6.01 12.24
C ARG A 89 14.69 -6.40 10.89
N LEU A 90 13.90 -6.48 9.82
CA LEU A 90 14.39 -6.78 8.47
C LEU A 90 15.32 -5.67 7.96
N ASP A 91 14.99 -4.40 8.18
CA ASP A 91 15.79 -3.25 7.75
C ASP A 91 17.10 -3.09 8.52
N SER A 92 17.20 -3.66 9.73
CA SER A 92 18.43 -3.68 10.51
C SER A 92 19.50 -4.66 9.98
N LEU A 93 19.13 -5.53 9.03
CA LEU A 93 20.04 -6.51 8.44
C LEU A 93 21.00 -5.85 7.44
N ARG A 94 22.21 -6.38 7.32
CA ARG A 94 23.24 -5.88 6.37
C ARG A 94 22.82 -5.92 4.90
N LYS A 95 21.82 -6.75 4.56
CA LYS A 95 21.27 -6.91 3.20
C LYS A 95 19.88 -6.26 3.09
N THR A 96 19.67 -5.15 3.79
CA THR A 96 18.46 -4.36 3.59
C THR A 96 18.43 -3.77 2.17
N ILE A 97 17.22 -3.52 1.66
CA ILE A 97 16.97 -2.94 0.35
C ILE A 97 15.87 -1.88 0.50
N ALA A 98 15.89 -0.89 -0.39
CA ALA A 98 14.89 0.16 -0.44
C ALA A 98 13.48 -0.39 -0.73
N LEU A 99 12.45 0.38 -0.38
CA LEU A 99 11.07 0.00 -0.67
C LEU A 99 10.81 -0.06 -2.18
N LYS A 100 11.34 0.93 -2.91
CA LYS A 100 11.51 0.88 -4.35
C LYS A 100 12.93 0.37 -4.63
N ASN A 101 13.04 -0.89 -5.02
CA ASN A 101 14.30 -1.51 -5.41
C ASN A 101 14.20 -1.99 -6.85
N GLU A 102 15.20 -1.66 -7.68
CA GLU A 102 15.26 -2.14 -9.07
C GLU A 102 15.27 -3.67 -9.08
N VAL A 103 14.42 -4.26 -9.91
CA VAL A 103 14.32 -5.70 -10.09
C VAL A 103 14.32 -6.03 -11.58
N ALA A 104 15.18 -6.95 -11.98
CA ALA A 104 15.32 -7.36 -13.38
C ALA A 104 14.27 -8.41 -13.78
N THR A 105 13.74 -9.17 -12.81
CA THR A 105 12.84 -10.28 -13.06
C THR A 105 11.71 -10.35 -12.04
N GLU A 106 10.61 -11.00 -12.42
CA GLU A 106 9.51 -11.35 -11.52
C GLU A 106 10.00 -12.14 -10.30
N VAL A 107 10.88 -13.13 -10.50
CA VAL A 107 11.41 -13.96 -9.40
C VAL A 107 12.18 -13.12 -8.37
N GLU A 108 12.91 -12.11 -8.83
CA GLU A 108 13.59 -11.16 -7.96
C GLU A 108 12.58 -10.30 -7.19
N ALA A 109 11.52 -9.84 -7.87
CA ALA A 109 10.44 -9.09 -7.23
C ALA A 109 9.73 -9.90 -6.14
N TRP A 110 9.51 -11.20 -6.32
CA TRP A 110 8.88 -12.09 -5.33
C TRP A 110 9.61 -12.06 -3.98
N SER A 111 10.94 -11.87 -3.99
CA SER A 111 11.74 -11.75 -2.77
C SER A 111 11.50 -10.43 -1.99
N ASN A 112 10.78 -9.47 -2.58
CA ASN A 112 10.50 -8.15 -2.03
C ASN A 112 9.04 -7.97 -1.58
N PHE A 113 8.17 -8.95 -1.83
CA PHE A 113 6.74 -8.86 -1.49
C PHE A 113 6.51 -8.65 0.01
N ASP A 114 7.14 -9.44 0.89
CA ASP A 114 7.03 -9.29 2.35
C ASP A 114 7.32 -7.86 2.86
N ARG A 115 8.27 -7.17 2.22
CA ARG A 115 8.58 -5.77 2.52
C ARG A 115 7.51 -4.81 2.02
N SER A 116 6.93 -5.10 0.87
CA SER A 116 5.87 -4.30 0.25
C SER A 116 4.61 -4.27 1.13
N TYR A 117 4.23 -5.40 1.74
CA TYR A 117 3.17 -5.47 2.74
C TYR A 117 3.52 -4.73 4.04
N SER A 118 4.71 -5.00 4.59
CA SER A 118 5.07 -4.52 5.94
C SER A 118 5.58 -3.07 5.94
N LYS A 119 6.71 -2.77 5.27
CA LYS A 119 7.25 -1.41 5.15
C LYS A 119 6.28 -0.50 4.43
N GLY A 120 5.75 -0.97 3.30
CA GLY A 120 4.87 -0.17 2.44
C GLY A 120 3.65 0.34 3.21
N SER A 121 2.94 -0.55 3.92
CA SER A 121 1.75 -0.16 4.68
C SER A 121 2.07 0.77 5.85
N VAL A 122 3.15 0.53 6.59
CA VAL A 122 3.58 1.42 7.69
C VAL A 122 3.90 2.81 7.16
N VAL A 123 4.64 2.89 6.05
CA VAL A 123 5.04 4.15 5.43
C VAL A 123 3.81 4.90 4.90
N LEU A 124 2.91 4.23 4.20
CA LEU A 124 1.66 4.83 3.68
C LEU A 124 0.72 5.25 4.81
N PHE A 125 0.63 4.47 5.89
CA PHE A 125 -0.15 4.85 7.07
C PHE A 125 0.44 6.10 7.75
N MET A 126 1.77 6.20 7.85
CA MET A 126 2.42 7.42 8.35
C MET A 126 2.10 8.63 7.47
N ALA A 127 2.13 8.47 6.13
CA ALA A 127 1.74 9.53 5.21
C ALA A 127 0.28 9.96 5.40
N ARG A 128 -0.66 9.01 5.51
CA ARG A 128 -2.07 9.30 5.79
C ARG A 128 -2.25 10.11 7.08
N ASN A 129 -1.65 9.66 8.18
CA ASN A 129 -1.77 10.36 9.47
C ASN A 129 -1.13 11.75 9.45
N LEU A 130 -0.06 11.90 8.67
CA LEU A 130 0.61 13.17 8.52
C LEU A 130 -0.28 14.19 7.81
N ILE A 131 -0.85 13.81 6.67
CA ILE A 131 -1.57 14.74 5.80
C ILE A 131 -3.03 14.95 6.24
N GLY A 132 -3.56 14.07 7.07
CA GLY A 132 -4.95 14.06 7.53
C GLY A 132 -5.86 13.24 6.61
N GLU A 133 -6.95 12.75 7.18
CA GLU A 133 -7.87 11.83 6.49
C GLU A 133 -8.58 12.48 5.30
N GLU A 134 -9.00 13.73 5.43
CA GLU A 134 -9.69 14.46 4.36
C GLU A 134 -8.79 14.62 3.13
N VAL A 135 -7.55 15.08 3.36
CA VAL A 135 -6.54 15.25 2.31
C VAL A 135 -6.18 13.88 1.72
N TRP A 136 -5.97 12.85 2.55
CA TRP A 136 -5.66 11.50 2.10
C TRP A 136 -6.76 10.93 1.20
N LYS A 137 -8.02 11.08 1.60
CA LYS A 137 -9.16 10.63 0.81
C LYS A 137 -9.19 11.32 -0.56
N GLU A 138 -9.03 12.65 -0.61
CA GLU A 138 -8.98 13.37 -1.89
C GLU A 138 -7.78 12.92 -2.74
N CYS A 139 -6.63 12.64 -2.12
CA CYS A 139 -5.45 12.12 -2.83
C CYS A 139 -5.74 10.77 -3.49
N VAL A 140 -6.31 9.82 -2.74
CA VAL A 140 -6.62 8.48 -3.25
C VAL A 140 -7.68 8.53 -4.33
N GLU A 141 -8.75 9.31 -4.14
CA GLU A 141 -9.79 9.50 -5.16
C GLU A 141 -9.21 10.13 -6.43
N THR A 142 -8.42 11.20 -6.28
CA THR A 142 -7.74 11.87 -7.41
C THR A 142 -6.82 10.89 -8.15
N PHE A 143 -6.05 10.09 -7.41
CA PHE A 143 -5.12 9.11 -7.98
C PHE A 143 -5.85 8.02 -8.77
N LEU A 144 -6.86 7.39 -8.17
CA LEU A 144 -7.65 6.35 -8.83
C LEU A 144 -8.36 6.88 -10.08
N HIS A 145 -8.99 8.05 -10.01
CA HIS A 145 -9.68 8.62 -11.17
C HIS A 145 -8.74 9.03 -12.30
N ARG A 146 -7.59 9.62 -11.96
CA ARG A 146 -6.63 10.12 -12.95
C ARG A 146 -5.93 9.00 -13.70
N TYR A 147 -5.60 7.91 -13.01
CA TYR A 147 -4.81 6.81 -13.55
C TYR A 147 -5.61 5.52 -13.78
N ALA A 148 -6.95 5.57 -13.69
CA ALA A 148 -7.80 4.45 -14.03
C ALA A 148 -7.43 3.86 -15.40
N PHE A 149 -7.24 2.54 -15.44
CA PHE A 149 -6.83 1.74 -16.60
C PHE A 149 -5.46 2.12 -17.18
N GLN A 150 -4.57 2.69 -16.35
CA GLN A 150 -3.21 3.05 -16.74
C GLN A 150 -2.18 2.37 -15.85
N LEU A 151 -0.94 2.38 -16.35
CA LEU A 151 0.23 2.00 -15.56
C LEU A 151 0.64 3.15 -14.64
N VAL A 152 1.01 2.83 -13.40
CA VAL A 152 1.41 3.81 -12.38
C VAL A 152 2.77 3.50 -11.75
N THR A 153 3.43 4.55 -11.30
CA THR A 153 4.66 4.52 -10.51
C THR A 153 4.44 5.15 -9.14
N GLY A 154 5.39 4.96 -8.23
CA GLY A 154 5.39 5.63 -6.93
C GLY A 154 5.39 7.14 -7.08
N GLU A 155 6.05 7.64 -8.13
CA GLU A 155 6.10 9.06 -8.44
C GLU A 155 4.73 9.62 -8.84
N ASN A 156 3.88 8.83 -9.53
CA ASN A 156 2.51 9.24 -9.82
C ASN A 156 1.68 9.43 -8.54
N PHE A 157 1.79 8.50 -7.59
CA PHE A 157 1.08 8.58 -6.32
C PHE A 157 1.59 9.75 -5.46
N LEU A 158 2.91 9.86 -5.32
CA LEU A 158 3.58 10.95 -4.59
C LEU A 158 3.31 12.32 -5.18
N GLY A 159 3.31 12.43 -6.51
CA GLY A 159 2.94 13.66 -7.21
C GLY A 159 1.49 14.06 -6.91
N THR A 160 0.58 13.09 -6.82
CA THR A 160 -0.82 13.34 -6.45
C THR A 160 -0.95 13.81 -5.00
N LEU A 161 -0.25 13.15 -4.06
CA LEU A 161 -0.18 13.58 -2.65
C LEU A 161 0.30 15.02 -2.52
N LYS A 162 1.37 15.37 -3.25
CA LYS A 162 1.92 16.72 -3.26
C LYS A 162 0.93 17.74 -3.81
N GLU A 163 0.35 17.47 -4.98
CA GLU A 163 -0.58 18.39 -5.65
C GLU A 163 -1.81 18.68 -4.78
N VAL A 164 -2.43 17.64 -4.23
CA VAL A 164 -3.62 17.79 -3.36
C VAL A 164 -3.22 18.49 -2.06
N GLY A 165 -2.12 18.07 -1.42
CA GLY A 165 -1.62 18.70 -0.21
C GLY A 165 -1.31 20.20 -0.40
N GLU A 166 -0.79 20.61 -1.55
CA GLU A 166 -0.54 22.01 -1.90
C GLU A 166 -1.85 22.83 -2.03
N ARG A 167 -2.93 22.24 -2.56
CA ARG A 167 -4.25 22.90 -2.58
C ARG A 167 -4.73 23.21 -1.16
N TYR A 168 -4.69 22.22 -0.27
CA TYR A 168 -5.09 22.39 1.13
C TYR A 168 -4.16 23.32 1.91
N HIS A 169 -2.88 23.41 1.53
CA HIS A 169 -1.94 24.33 2.15
C HIS A 169 -2.29 25.80 1.85
N ASN A 170 -2.71 26.10 0.62
CA ASN A 170 -3.16 27.44 0.24
C ASN A 170 -4.44 27.88 0.95
N ASP A 171 -5.17 26.94 1.55
CA ASP A 171 -6.37 27.18 2.38
C ASP A 171 -6.07 27.28 3.90
N GLY A 172 -4.79 27.28 4.31
CA GLY A 172 -4.38 27.51 5.71
C GLY A 172 -3.92 26.27 6.50
N THR A 173 -3.71 25.12 5.85
CA THR A 173 -3.23 23.89 6.50
C THR A 173 -1.73 23.98 6.86
N PRO A 174 -1.26 23.56 8.06
CA PRO A 174 0.11 23.83 8.52
C PRO A 174 1.25 23.21 7.69
N GLN A 175 2.37 23.94 7.55
CA GLN A 175 3.57 23.64 6.73
C GLN A 175 4.24 22.25 6.92
N PHE A 176 3.93 21.52 8.00
CA PHE A 176 4.63 20.29 8.38
C PHE A 176 4.33 19.10 7.46
N VAL A 177 3.14 19.11 6.84
CA VAL A 177 2.68 18.13 5.85
C VAL A 177 3.60 18.10 4.62
N TYR A 178 4.10 19.27 4.19
CA TYR A 178 4.90 19.44 2.98
C TYR A 178 6.37 19.00 3.12
N ARG A 179 7.01 19.27 4.27
CA ARG A 179 8.44 18.95 4.45
C ARG A 179 8.69 17.44 4.52
N MET A 180 7.75 16.69 5.10
CA MET A 180 7.92 15.26 5.25
C MET A 180 7.64 14.47 3.97
N ALA A 181 6.86 14.98 3.02
CA ALA A 181 6.74 14.34 1.70
C ALA A 181 8.12 14.24 1.03
N LYS A 182 8.99 15.25 1.21
CA LYS A 182 10.39 15.23 0.77
C LYS A 182 11.24 14.18 1.50
N ASP A 183 11.07 14.03 2.81
CA ASP A 183 11.78 13.01 3.59
C ASP A 183 11.23 11.59 3.32
N PHE A 184 9.95 11.48 2.96
CA PHE A 184 9.30 10.27 2.47
C PHE A 184 9.91 9.81 1.14
N PHE A 185 10.26 10.73 0.23
CA PHE A 185 11.01 10.39 -1.00
C PHE A 185 12.35 9.71 -0.71
N GLU A 186 13.05 10.13 0.35
CA GLU A 186 14.30 9.48 0.77
C GLU A 186 14.06 8.11 1.41
N LEU A 187 12.95 7.94 2.15
CA LEU A 187 12.61 6.69 2.82
C LEU A 187 12.16 5.58 1.85
N VAL A 188 11.51 5.94 0.74
CA VAL A 188 11.12 4.98 -0.31
C VAL A 188 12.34 4.53 -1.13
N ARG A 189 13.33 5.42 -1.30
CA ARG A 189 14.55 5.17 -2.10
C ARG A 189 15.74 4.63 -1.31
N LYS A 190 15.64 4.50 0.02
CA LYS A 190 16.68 3.93 0.92
C LYS A 190 16.20 2.66 1.61
#